data_AF-A0A953Y7L3-F1
#
_entry.id   AF-A0A953Y7L3-F1
#
_cell.length_a   1.000
_cell.length_b   1.000
_cell.length_c   1.000
_cell.angle_alpha   90.00
_cell.angle_beta   90.00
_cell.angle_gamma   90.00
#
_symmetry.space_group_name_H-M   'P 1'
#
loop_
_entity.id
_entity.type
_entity.pdbx_description
1 polymer ?
#
loop_
_entity_poly.entity_id
_entity_poly.type
_entity_poly.pdbx_seq_one_letter_code
_entity_poly.pdbx_strand_id
1 'polypeptide(L)'
;MQDAGPGDAAQLERRVFASALALLLVCAWPFVGDIPARYLALTRALVEERGCAIDRFHEDTPDKAFKDGHYYLAAAPGPSFAAAPAYALVYFCGGSVLAGLIAATLFAGVLPGALAFRGLFRLTGVAARAPPPTPWRLATVLALAATFVTPLATVFYASALSVACVVWSLVHGCAYRRAVEGTPAAEGPSAEGSPPEAGEPQPAAPSSASAPRAHMAWAGCLLASLVGCEYA
;
A
#
# COMPACT_ATOMS: atom_id res chain seq x y z
N MET A 1 -13.25 -8.45 -31.80
CA MET A 1 -12.28 -8.29 -30.70
C MET A 1 -12.68 -9.33 -29.66
N GLN A 2 -11.95 -10.43 -29.55
CA GLN A 2 -12.32 -11.52 -28.63
C GLN A 2 -12.11 -11.03 -27.20
N ASP A 3 -13.16 -11.07 -26.39
CA ASP A 3 -13.07 -10.76 -24.96
C ASP A 3 -12.13 -11.78 -24.32
N ALA A 4 -10.99 -11.29 -23.83
CA ALA A 4 -9.99 -12.11 -23.17
C ALA A 4 -10.64 -12.83 -21.98
N GLY A 5 -10.41 -14.13 -21.85
CA GLY A 5 -11.00 -14.92 -20.79
C GLY A 5 -10.53 -14.42 -19.41
N PRO A 6 -11.26 -14.72 -18.32
CA PRO A 6 -10.85 -14.32 -16.96
C PRO A 6 -9.44 -14.81 -16.59
N GLY A 7 -8.99 -15.94 -17.15
CA GLY A 7 -7.63 -16.45 -16.99
C GLY A 7 -6.54 -15.55 -17.61
N ASP A 8 -6.84 -14.91 -18.74
CA ASP A 8 -5.90 -14.08 -19.49
C ASP A 8 -5.60 -12.77 -18.75
N ALA A 9 -6.63 -12.17 -18.12
CA ALA A 9 -6.49 -10.96 -17.34
C ALA A 9 -5.57 -11.16 -16.12
N ALA A 10 -5.74 -12.27 -15.40
CA ALA A 10 -4.90 -12.62 -14.25
C ALA A 10 -3.45 -12.91 -14.68
N GLN A 11 -3.25 -13.57 -15.82
CA GLN A 11 -1.91 -13.81 -16.36
C GLN A 11 -1.23 -12.50 -16.76
N LEU A 12 -1.96 -11.57 -17.37
CA LEU A 12 -1.45 -10.26 -17.75
C LEU A 12 -1.08 -9.42 -16.52
N GLU A 13 -1.90 -9.40 -15.46
CA GLU A 13 -1.55 -8.75 -14.18
C GLU A 13 -0.22 -9.27 -13.62
N ARG A 14 -0.02 -10.59 -13.63
CA ARG A 14 1.22 -11.23 -13.17
C ARG A 14 2.42 -10.81 -14.03
N ARG A 15 2.24 -10.73 -15.36
CA ARG A 15 3.30 -10.27 -16.28
C ARG A 15 3.65 -8.80 -16.03
N VAL A 16 2.66 -7.92 -15.88
CA VAL A 16 2.89 -6.50 -15.56
C VAL A 16 3.68 -6.36 -14.26
N PHE A 17 3.29 -7.09 -13.20
CA PHE A 17 4.01 -7.10 -11.95
C PHE A 17 5.46 -7.59 -12.11
N ALA A 18 5.65 -8.74 -12.77
CA ALA A 18 6.98 -9.32 -12.96
C ALA A 18 7.89 -8.43 -13.82
N SER A 19 7.37 -7.82 -14.88
CA SER A 19 8.10 -6.87 -15.72
C SER A 19 8.46 -5.60 -14.96
N ALA A 20 7.53 -5.04 -14.19
CA ALA A 20 7.80 -3.87 -13.36
C ALA A 20 8.85 -4.18 -12.27
N LEU A 21 8.75 -5.34 -11.63
CA LEU A 21 9.71 -5.81 -10.64
C LEU A 21 11.10 -5.96 -11.27
N ALA A 22 11.21 -6.63 -12.43
CA ALA A 22 12.47 -6.81 -13.14
C ALA A 22 13.09 -5.47 -13.55
N LEU A 23 12.28 -4.55 -14.10
CA LEU A 23 12.73 -3.21 -14.45
C LEU A 23 13.24 -2.45 -13.23
N LEU A 24 12.48 -2.46 -12.13
CA LEU A 24 12.84 -1.78 -10.90
C LEU A 24 14.09 -2.38 -10.24
N LEU A 25 14.29 -3.70 -10.34
CA LEU A 25 15.52 -4.35 -9.90
C LEU A 25 16.74 -3.88 -10.68
N VAL A 26 16.60 -3.74 -12.00
CA VAL A 26 17.66 -3.19 -12.86
C VAL A 26 17.94 -1.73 -12.50
N CYS A 27 16.90 -0.93 -12.28
CA CYS A 27 17.05 0.48 -11.93
C CYS A 27 17.59 0.67 -10.49
N ALA A 28 17.25 -0.21 -9.56
CA ALA A 28 17.74 -0.17 -8.18
C ALA A 28 19.26 -0.43 -8.08
N TRP A 29 19.88 -0.84 -9.19
CA TRP A 29 21.32 -0.99 -9.32
C TRP A 29 21.95 0.30 -9.90
N PRO A 30 22.95 0.94 -9.26
CA PRO A 30 23.66 0.60 -8.02
C PRO A 30 23.28 1.52 -6.84
N PHE A 31 23.48 1.01 -5.62
CA PHE A 31 23.30 1.63 -4.30
C PHE A 31 24.18 2.87 -4.03
N VAL A 32 24.34 3.75 -5.02
CA VAL A 32 25.36 4.80 -5.03
C VAL A 32 24.67 6.14 -5.21
N GLY A 33 24.75 6.98 -4.18
CA GLY A 33 24.24 8.33 -4.18
C GLY A 33 23.96 8.83 -2.76
N ASP A 34 23.89 10.14 -2.61
CA ASP A 34 23.70 10.78 -1.29
C ASP A 34 22.30 10.52 -0.71
N ILE A 35 21.29 10.41 -1.57
CA ILE A 35 19.89 10.31 -1.18
C ILE A 35 19.53 8.92 -0.64
N PRO A 36 19.93 7.77 -1.23
CA PRO A 36 19.71 6.47 -0.59
C PRO A 36 20.52 6.37 0.71
N ALA A 37 21.74 6.89 0.72
CA ALA A 37 22.65 6.75 1.84
C ALA A 37 22.11 7.38 3.14
N ARG A 38 21.44 8.54 3.07
CA ARG A 38 20.83 9.17 4.26
C ARG A 38 19.77 8.29 4.93
N TYR A 39 18.91 7.64 4.15
CA TYR A 39 17.84 6.79 4.69
C TYR A 39 18.40 5.48 5.22
N LEU A 40 19.44 4.96 4.57
CA LEU A 40 20.15 3.76 5.01
C LEU A 40 20.93 4.02 6.31
N ALA A 41 21.57 5.18 6.47
CA ALA A 41 22.23 5.59 7.71
C ALA A 41 21.25 5.57 8.90
N LEU A 42 20.07 6.19 8.75
CA LEU A 42 19.04 6.12 9.80
C LEU A 42 18.49 4.70 9.99
N THR A 43 18.31 3.92 8.92
CA THR A 43 17.86 2.51 9.04
C THR A 43 18.83 1.69 9.89
N ARG A 44 20.13 1.89 9.68
CA ARG A 44 21.19 1.25 10.46
C ARG A 44 21.19 1.74 11.91
N ALA A 45 21.06 3.04 12.16
CA ALA A 45 20.95 3.57 13.52
C ALA A 45 19.76 2.97 14.29
N LEU A 46 18.59 2.88 13.65
CA LEU A 46 17.38 2.31 14.26
C LEU A 46 17.57 0.84 14.67
N VAL A 47 18.31 0.06 13.87
CA VAL A 47 18.46 -1.39 14.09
C VAL A 47 19.71 -1.71 14.90
N GLU A 48 20.87 -1.23 14.47
CA GLU A 48 22.17 -1.52 15.07
C GLU A 48 22.36 -0.79 16.41
N GLU A 49 21.87 0.45 16.52
CA GLU A 49 22.09 1.32 17.69
C GLU A 49 20.82 1.55 18.52
N ARG A 50 19.66 1.11 18.01
CA ARG A 50 18.35 1.27 18.66
C ARG A 50 18.01 2.74 18.94
N GLY A 51 18.42 3.63 18.05
CA GLY A 51 18.25 5.08 18.18
C GLY A 51 18.06 5.81 16.86
N CYS A 52 17.79 7.11 16.95
CA CYS A 52 17.61 7.98 15.79
C CYS A 52 18.84 8.83 15.44
N ALA A 53 19.84 8.88 16.34
CA ALA A 53 21.11 9.53 16.06
C ALA A 53 21.91 8.66 15.09
N ILE A 54 22.46 9.27 14.04
CA ILE A 54 23.25 8.61 13.00
C ILE A 54 24.74 8.85 13.19
N ASP A 55 25.20 9.05 14.43
CA ASP A 55 26.58 9.48 14.71
C ASP A 55 27.63 8.55 14.11
N ARG A 56 27.42 7.23 14.11
CA ARG A 56 28.36 6.28 13.52
C ARG A 56 28.32 6.26 11.98
N PHE A 57 27.23 6.74 11.39
CA PHE A 57 26.94 6.67 9.94
C PHE A 57 26.87 8.04 9.29
N HIS A 58 27.17 9.12 10.02
CA HIS A 58 26.94 10.47 9.54
C HIS A 58 27.83 10.79 8.33
N GLU A 59 29.00 10.17 8.19
CA GLU A 59 29.86 10.35 7.01
C GLU A 59 29.34 9.62 5.76
N ASP A 60 28.38 8.70 5.91
CA ASP A 60 27.74 8.04 4.77
C ASP A 60 26.82 9.01 4.01
N THR A 61 26.48 10.18 4.58
CA THR A 61 25.57 11.14 3.94
C THR A 61 25.92 12.61 4.20
N PRO A 62 25.81 13.49 3.19
CA PRO A 62 25.85 14.93 3.40
C PRO A 62 24.53 15.50 3.95
N ASP A 63 23.41 14.76 3.86
CA ASP A 63 22.08 15.25 4.23
C ASP A 63 21.72 14.97 5.70
N LYS A 64 22.39 15.70 6.58
CA LYS A 64 22.33 15.54 8.05
C LYS A 64 22.15 16.87 8.77
N ALA A 65 21.49 16.83 9.92
CA ALA A 65 21.37 17.93 10.86
C ALA A 65 22.17 17.63 12.12
N PHE A 66 22.85 18.64 12.69
CA PHE A 66 23.56 18.51 13.96
C PHE A 66 22.77 19.22 15.06
N LYS A 67 22.42 18.50 16.13
CA LYS A 67 21.65 19.02 17.27
C LYS A 67 22.10 18.33 18.55
N ASP A 68 22.32 19.11 19.62
CA ASP A 68 22.64 18.60 20.96
C ASP A 68 23.84 17.62 21.01
N GLY A 69 24.85 17.83 20.15
CA GLY A 69 26.03 16.96 20.10
C GLY A 69 25.90 15.74 19.19
N HIS A 70 24.74 15.54 18.55
CA HIS A 70 24.43 14.36 17.74
C HIS A 70 24.05 14.74 16.30
N TYR A 71 24.31 13.84 15.36
CA TYR A 71 23.87 13.92 13.98
C TYR A 71 22.55 13.18 13.78
N TYR A 72 21.65 13.78 13.02
CA TYR A 72 20.34 13.24 12.68
C TYR A 72 20.09 13.35 11.18
N LEU A 73 19.18 12.53 10.67
CA LEU A 73 18.68 12.65 9.31
C LEU A 73 17.96 14.01 9.11
N ALA A 74 18.36 14.78 8.10
CA ALA A 74 17.71 16.05 7.74
C ALA A 74 16.54 15.87 6.74
N ALA A 75 15.77 14.79 6.89
CA ALA A 75 14.64 14.45 6.03
C ALA A 75 13.57 13.66 6.80
N ALA A 76 12.39 13.52 6.22
CA ALA A 76 11.31 12.72 6.82
C ALA A 76 11.76 11.25 6.99
N PRO A 77 11.64 10.65 8.19
CA PRO A 77 12.24 9.35 8.50
C PRO A 77 11.44 8.15 7.98
N GLY A 78 10.27 8.40 7.37
CA GLY A 78 9.33 7.37 6.93
C GLY A 78 9.96 6.20 6.14
N PRO A 79 10.83 6.45 5.15
CA PRO A 79 11.48 5.37 4.42
C PRO A 79 12.37 4.47 5.29
N SER A 80 13.09 5.06 6.25
CA SER A 80 13.96 4.32 7.15
C SER A 80 13.15 3.42 8.09
N PHE A 81 12.01 3.91 8.60
CA PHE A 81 11.09 3.08 9.38
C PHE A 81 10.48 1.95 8.56
N ALA A 82 10.09 2.21 7.31
CA ALA A 82 9.55 1.17 6.42
C ALA A 82 10.58 0.08 6.09
N ALA A 83 11.86 0.44 6.00
CA ALA A 83 12.95 -0.49 5.70
C ALA A 83 13.53 -1.23 6.90
N ALA A 84 13.44 -0.66 8.10
CA ALA A 84 14.02 -1.22 9.31
C ALA A 84 13.64 -2.70 9.56
N PRO A 85 12.39 -3.17 9.34
CA PRO A 85 12.05 -4.58 9.55
C PRO A 85 12.84 -5.54 8.64
N ALA A 86 13.01 -5.19 7.36
CA ALA A 86 13.74 -6.03 6.41
C ALA A 86 15.25 -6.02 6.70
N TYR A 87 15.81 -4.86 7.06
CA TYR A 87 17.21 -4.76 7.48
C TYR A 87 17.46 -5.55 8.78
N ALA A 88 16.59 -5.38 9.77
CA ALA A 88 16.65 -6.07 11.06
C ALA A 88 16.63 -7.58 10.91
N LEU A 89 15.77 -8.13 10.04
CA LEU A 89 15.72 -9.56 9.79
C LEU A 89 17.08 -10.09 9.32
N VAL A 90 17.72 -9.42 8.36
CA VAL A 90 19.04 -9.84 7.86
C VAL A 90 20.12 -9.67 8.93
N TYR A 91 20.12 -8.55 9.63
CA TYR A 91 21.08 -8.24 10.69
C TYR A 91 21.04 -9.26 11.83
N PHE A 92 19.85 -9.56 12.36
CA PHE A 92 19.69 -10.52 13.47
C PHE A 92 19.92 -11.98 13.05
N CYS A 93 19.81 -12.29 11.76
CA CYS A 93 20.21 -13.59 11.22
C CYS A 93 21.72 -13.71 10.94
N GLY A 94 22.53 -12.70 11.32
CA GLY A 94 23.97 -12.70 11.10
C GLY A 94 24.38 -12.45 9.64
N GLY A 95 23.49 -11.86 8.84
CA GLY A 95 23.79 -11.47 7.46
C GLY A 95 24.75 -10.28 7.38
N SER A 96 25.36 -10.08 6.21
CA SER A 96 26.24 -8.94 5.97
C SER A 96 25.46 -7.63 5.92
N VAL A 97 26.14 -6.51 6.21
CA VAL A 97 25.56 -5.16 6.08
C VAL A 97 25.00 -4.96 4.67
N LEU A 98 25.77 -5.32 3.64
CA LEU A 98 25.33 -5.21 2.25
C LEU A 98 24.03 -5.98 1.98
N ALA A 99 23.91 -7.22 2.47
CA ALA A 99 22.69 -8.00 2.32
C ALA A 99 21.50 -7.30 3.03
N GLY A 100 21.72 -6.70 4.19
CA GLY A 100 20.73 -5.90 4.89
C GLY A 100 20.28 -4.69 4.08
N LEU A 101 21.22 -3.92 3.50
CA LEU A 101 20.91 -2.75 2.68
C LEU A 101 20.16 -3.12 1.39
N ILE A 102 20.51 -4.26 0.77
CA ILE A 102 19.77 -4.83 -0.36
C ILE A 102 18.34 -5.16 0.08
N ALA A 103 18.16 -5.91 1.17
CA ALA A 103 16.84 -6.28 1.66
C ALA A 103 15.97 -5.05 1.98
N ALA A 104 16.56 -4.05 2.63
CA ALA A 104 15.95 -2.77 2.95
C ALA A 104 15.44 -2.06 1.68
N THR A 105 16.27 -2.00 0.63
CA THR A 105 15.92 -1.36 -0.66
C THR A 105 14.82 -2.13 -1.40
N LEU A 106 14.92 -3.46 -1.42
CA LEU A 106 13.93 -4.31 -2.06
C LEU A 106 12.56 -4.15 -1.39
N PHE A 107 12.55 -4.12 -0.06
CA PHE A 107 11.32 -4.09 0.72
C PHE A 107 10.65 -2.70 0.74
N ALA A 108 11.42 -1.63 0.94
CA ALA A 108 10.86 -0.28 1.07
C ALA A 108 10.69 0.45 -0.28
N GLY A 109 11.42 0.06 -1.33
CA GLY A 109 11.38 0.71 -2.64
C GLY A 109 10.80 -0.18 -3.73
N VAL A 110 11.55 -1.22 -4.11
CA VAL A 110 11.28 -2.03 -5.31
C VAL A 110 9.92 -2.74 -5.26
N LEU A 111 9.63 -3.43 -4.15
CA LEU A 111 8.40 -4.20 -4.00
C LEU A 111 7.15 -3.30 -3.97
N PRO A 112 7.07 -2.23 -3.16
CA PRO A 112 5.97 -1.28 -3.22
C PRO A 112 5.79 -0.66 -4.59
N GLY A 113 6.90 -0.30 -5.27
CA GLY A 113 6.87 0.15 -6.65
C GLY A 113 6.17 -0.83 -7.58
N ALA A 114 6.60 -2.10 -7.60
CA ALA A 114 5.99 -3.14 -8.43
C ALA A 114 4.49 -3.37 -8.07
N LEU A 115 4.14 -3.29 -6.80
CA LEU A 115 2.74 -3.37 -6.34
C LEU A 115 1.91 -2.18 -6.80
N ALA A 116 2.48 -0.97 -6.88
CA ALA A 116 1.82 0.20 -7.43
C ALA A 116 1.52 0.03 -8.93
N PHE A 117 2.47 -0.48 -9.74
CA PHE A 117 2.23 -0.78 -11.16
C PHE A 117 1.07 -1.76 -11.33
N ARG A 118 1.07 -2.85 -10.56
CA ARG A 118 0.00 -3.85 -10.62
C ARG A 118 -1.34 -3.26 -10.19
N GLY A 119 -1.36 -2.51 -9.09
CA GLY A 119 -2.55 -1.86 -8.57
C GLY A 119 -3.14 -0.89 -9.59
N LEU A 120 -2.30 -0.10 -10.26
CA LEU A 120 -2.73 0.88 -11.25
C LEU A 120 -3.28 0.20 -12.50
N PHE A 121 -2.61 -0.87 -12.96
CA PHE A 121 -3.13 -1.70 -14.03
C PHE A 121 -4.51 -2.26 -13.67
N ARG A 122 -4.70 -2.76 -12.45
CA ARG A 122 -6.00 -3.26 -11.99
C ARG A 122 -7.05 -2.16 -11.86
N LEU A 123 -6.66 -0.99 -11.35
CA LEU A 123 -7.53 0.18 -11.20
C LEU A 123 -8.13 0.60 -12.53
N THR A 124 -7.35 0.63 -13.62
CA THR A 124 -7.89 0.95 -14.96
C THR A 124 -8.96 -0.04 -15.43
N GLY A 125 -8.93 -1.30 -14.97
CA GLY A 125 -9.97 -2.29 -15.27
C GLY A 125 -11.20 -2.18 -14.36
N VAL A 126 -11.01 -1.91 -13.07
CA VAL A 126 -12.09 -1.83 -12.07
C VAL A 126 -12.76 -0.46 -12.01
N ALA A 127 -12.10 0.61 -12.45
CA ALA A 127 -12.69 1.94 -12.51
C ALA A 127 -13.56 2.12 -13.76
N ALA A 128 -13.19 1.51 -14.88
CA ALA A 128 -13.85 1.71 -16.16
C ALA A 128 -15.08 0.79 -16.32
N ARG A 129 -16.26 1.37 -16.60
CA ARG A 129 -17.50 0.61 -16.88
C ARG A 129 -17.33 -0.36 -18.06
N ALA A 130 -16.58 0.09 -19.07
CA ALA A 130 -16.02 -0.76 -20.11
C ALA A 130 -14.48 -0.63 -20.04
N PRO A 131 -13.74 -1.70 -19.71
CA PRO A 131 -12.30 -1.59 -19.56
C PRO A 131 -11.67 -1.13 -20.89
N PRO A 132 -10.79 -0.12 -20.87
CA PRO A 132 -10.13 0.32 -22.07
C PRO A 132 -9.27 -0.81 -22.64
N PRO A 133 -8.97 -0.79 -23.96
CA PRO A 133 -8.13 -1.81 -24.57
C PRO A 133 -6.80 -1.90 -23.82
N THR A 134 -6.30 -3.12 -23.65
CA THR A 134 -5.02 -3.43 -23.00
C THR A 134 -3.87 -2.47 -23.30
N PRO A 135 -3.60 -2.05 -24.56
CA PRO A 135 -2.51 -1.11 -24.85
C PRO A 135 -2.67 0.25 -24.16
N TRP A 136 -3.89 0.78 -24.05
CA TRP A 136 -4.14 2.05 -23.37
C TRP A 136 -3.93 1.95 -21.86
N ARG A 137 -4.32 0.82 -21.26
CA ARG A 137 -4.07 0.54 -19.84
C ARG A 137 -2.58 0.52 -19.54
N LEU A 138 -1.81 -0.16 -20.40
CA LEU A 138 -0.34 -0.21 -20.29
C LEU A 138 0.27 1.18 -20.50
N ALA A 139 -0.20 1.95 -21.48
CA ALA A 139 0.29 3.31 -21.71
C ALA A 139 0.02 4.23 -20.51
N THR A 140 -1.16 4.18 -19.90
CA THR A 140 -1.48 4.96 -18.68
C THR A 140 -0.62 4.54 -17.50
N VAL A 141 -0.42 3.23 -17.32
CA VAL A 141 0.45 2.70 -16.26
C VAL A 141 1.89 3.17 -16.46
N LEU A 142 2.41 3.07 -17.67
CA LEU A 142 3.76 3.52 -18.00
C LEU A 142 3.91 5.03 -17.89
N ALA A 143 2.91 5.83 -18.29
CA ALA A 143 2.96 7.28 -18.19
C ALA A 143 2.96 7.76 -16.73
N LEU A 144 2.04 7.24 -15.91
CA LEU A 144 1.97 7.59 -14.49
C LEU A 144 3.17 7.07 -13.71
N ALA A 145 3.64 5.87 -14.03
CA ALA A 145 4.82 5.32 -13.38
C ALA A 145 6.11 5.98 -13.86
N ALA A 146 6.19 6.43 -15.11
CA ALA A 146 7.37 7.14 -15.60
C ALA A 146 7.65 8.44 -14.81
N THR A 147 6.60 9.08 -14.29
CA THR A 147 6.73 10.32 -13.51
C THR A 147 7.21 10.07 -12.08
N PHE A 148 6.75 9.00 -11.43
CA PHE A 148 7.04 8.76 -10.01
C PHE A 148 8.09 7.68 -9.75
N VAL A 149 8.29 6.78 -10.70
CA VAL A 149 9.05 5.55 -10.50
C VAL A 149 10.43 5.63 -11.15
N THR A 150 10.57 6.08 -12.39
CA THR A 150 11.81 5.82 -13.15
C THR A 150 13.07 6.58 -12.70
N PRO A 151 13.04 7.88 -12.30
CA PRO A 151 14.25 8.52 -11.79
C PRO A 151 14.41 8.45 -10.25
N LEU A 152 13.35 8.17 -9.48
CA LEU A 152 13.35 8.31 -8.02
C LEU A 152 12.92 7.05 -7.23
N ALA A 153 12.30 6.03 -7.84
CA ALA A 153 11.92 4.81 -7.10
C ALA A 153 13.12 3.94 -6.70
N THR A 154 14.29 4.21 -7.26
CA THR A 154 15.54 3.55 -6.91
C THR A 154 16.16 4.12 -5.63
N VAL A 155 15.58 5.22 -5.11
CA VAL A 155 16.27 6.13 -4.18
C VAL A 155 15.62 6.16 -2.79
N PHE A 156 14.92 5.09 -2.40
CA PHE A 156 14.42 4.95 -1.02
C PHE A 156 13.42 6.07 -0.63
N TYR A 157 12.58 6.52 -1.57
CA TYR A 157 11.54 7.52 -1.27
C TYR A 157 10.25 6.87 -0.74
N ALA A 158 9.63 7.52 0.26
CA ALA A 158 8.32 7.13 0.79
C ALA A 158 7.20 7.19 -0.26
N SER A 159 7.43 7.88 -1.39
CA SER A 159 6.45 8.03 -2.47
C SER A 159 6.00 6.68 -3.04
N ALA A 160 6.90 5.71 -3.23
CA ALA A 160 6.54 4.42 -3.79
C ALA A 160 5.54 3.66 -2.90
N LEU A 161 5.78 3.65 -1.58
CA LEU A 161 4.89 3.05 -0.61
C LEU A 161 3.54 3.79 -0.54
N SER A 162 3.56 5.12 -0.44
CA SER A 162 2.34 5.93 -0.40
C SER A 162 1.48 5.74 -1.65
N VAL A 163 2.09 5.75 -2.84
CA VAL A 163 1.39 5.51 -4.10
C VAL A 163 0.79 4.11 -4.13
N ALA A 164 1.53 3.08 -3.71
CA ALA A 164 0.98 1.73 -3.62
C ALA A 164 -0.26 1.68 -2.71
N CYS A 165 -0.17 2.25 -1.51
CA CYS A 165 -1.29 2.29 -0.56
C CYS A 165 -2.52 3.01 -1.12
N VAL A 166 -2.33 4.20 -1.73
CA VAL A 166 -3.42 4.99 -2.33
C VAL A 166 -4.06 4.23 -3.48
N VAL A 167 -3.27 3.69 -4.40
CA VAL A 167 -3.76 2.96 -5.57
C VAL A 167 -4.56 1.73 -5.15
N TRP A 168 -4.07 0.94 -4.19
CA TRP A 168 -4.80 -0.23 -3.70
C TRP A 168 -6.08 0.14 -2.94
N SER A 169 -6.06 1.23 -2.19
CA SER A 169 -7.27 1.76 -1.55
C SER A 169 -8.35 2.11 -2.57
N LEU A 170 -7.96 2.75 -3.69
CA LEU A 170 -8.87 3.06 -4.79
C LEU A 170 -9.39 1.80 -5.48
N VAL A 171 -8.53 0.80 -5.73
CA VAL A 171 -8.95 -0.50 -6.30
C VAL A 171 -10.03 -1.14 -5.44
N HIS A 172 -9.83 -1.21 -4.12
CA HIS A 172 -10.80 -1.78 -3.20
C HIS A 172 -12.09 -0.95 -3.13
N GLY A 173 -11.99 0.38 -3.09
CA GLY A 173 -13.15 1.27 -3.11
C GLY A 173 -14.03 1.09 -4.36
N CYS A 174 -13.41 1.03 -5.55
CA CYS A 174 -14.15 0.78 -6.80
C CYS A 174 -14.79 -0.62 -6.83
N ALA A 175 -14.06 -1.64 -6.35
CA ALA A 175 -14.59 -3.01 -6.28
C ALA A 175 -15.79 -3.10 -5.31
N TYR A 176 -15.68 -2.47 -4.15
CA TYR A 176 -16.76 -2.40 -3.17
C TYR A 176 -17.99 -1.71 -3.73
N ARG A 177 -17.83 -0.56 -4.39
CA ARG A 177 -18.96 0.19 -4.99
C ARG A 177 -19.73 -0.65 -5.99
N ARG A 178 -19.02 -1.41 -6.85
CA ARG A 178 -19.66 -2.32 -7.83
C ARG A 178 -20.43 -3.44 -7.16
N ALA A 179 -19.91 -4.01 -6.07
CA ALA A 179 -20.60 -5.06 -5.33
C ALA A 179 -21.92 -4.56 -4.73
N VAL A 180 -21.92 -3.32 -4.20
CA VAL A 180 -23.13 -2.68 -3.66
C VAL A 180 -24.12 -2.34 -4.79
N GLU A 181 -23.67 -1.72 -5.89
CA GLU A 181 -24.53 -1.37 -7.04
C GLU A 181 -25.10 -2.60 -7.75
N GLY A 182 -24.38 -3.73 -7.74
CA GLY A 182 -24.80 -4.99 -8.38
C GLY A 182 -25.71 -5.86 -7.52
N THR A 183 -25.93 -5.51 -6.25
CA THR A 183 -26.90 -6.22 -5.41
C THR A 183 -28.29 -5.77 -5.86
N PRO A 184 -29.13 -6.65 -6.45
CA PRO A 184 -30.48 -6.26 -6.84
C PRO A 184 -31.16 -5.70 -5.60
N ALA A 185 -31.74 -4.49 -5.73
CA ALA A 185 -32.56 -3.93 -4.66
C ALA A 185 -33.53 -5.04 -4.26
N ALA A 186 -33.40 -5.55 -3.03
CA ALA A 186 -34.26 -6.60 -2.52
C ALA A 186 -35.68 -6.15 -2.86
N GLU A 187 -36.33 -6.87 -3.78
CA GLU A 187 -37.68 -6.54 -4.20
C GLU A 187 -38.47 -6.38 -2.91
N GLY A 188 -38.86 -5.14 -2.61
CA GLY A 188 -39.60 -4.85 -1.40
C GLY A 188 -40.77 -5.80 -1.36
N PRO A 189 -41.11 -6.39 -0.20
CA PRO A 189 -42.15 -7.40 -0.09
C PRO A 189 -43.36 -6.90 -0.87
N SER A 190 -43.64 -7.58 -1.99
CA SER A 190 -44.72 -7.19 -2.89
C SER A 190 -45.95 -6.96 -2.05
N ALA A 191 -46.46 -5.73 -2.06
CA ALA A 191 -47.69 -5.34 -1.38
C ALA A 191 -48.93 -5.95 -2.08
N GLU A 192 -48.82 -7.20 -2.54
CA GLU A 192 -49.92 -8.05 -2.99
C GLU A 192 -50.33 -8.96 -1.83
N GLY A 193 -50.99 -8.34 -0.88
CA GLY A 193 -51.56 -9.02 0.26
C GLY A 193 -52.36 -8.01 1.05
N SER A 194 -53.55 -7.65 0.53
CA SER A 194 -54.53 -6.94 1.35
C SER A 194 -54.69 -7.70 2.67
N PRO A 195 -54.56 -7.04 3.83
CA PRO A 195 -54.75 -7.71 5.10
C PRO A 195 -56.16 -8.29 5.15
N PRO A 196 -56.36 -9.58 5.48
CA PRO A 196 -57.67 -10.06 5.89
C PRO A 196 -58.11 -9.26 7.12
N GLU A 197 -59.37 -8.82 7.11
CA GLU A 197 -60.00 -8.09 8.21
C GLU A 197 -59.64 -8.72 9.57
N ALA A 198 -59.08 -7.90 10.46
CA ALA A 198 -58.65 -8.32 11.78
C ALA A 198 -59.85 -8.71 12.65
N GLY A 199 -59.94 -10.01 12.94
CA GLY A 199 -60.55 -10.51 14.18
C GLY A 199 -59.66 -10.20 15.39
N GLU A 200 -60.29 -10.10 16.56
CA GLU A 200 -59.77 -9.56 17.83
C GLU A 200 -58.37 -10.01 18.28
N PRO A 201 -57.62 -9.13 18.98
CA PRO A 201 -56.25 -9.36 19.40
C PRO A 201 -56.15 -10.35 20.55
N GLN A 202 -55.35 -11.41 20.36
CA GLN A 202 -54.92 -12.33 21.39
C GLN A 202 -53.50 -11.95 21.87
N PRO A 203 -53.27 -11.73 23.19
CA PRO A 203 -51.99 -11.26 23.70
C PRO A 203 -50.97 -12.40 23.74
N ALA A 204 -49.87 -12.28 22.98
CA ALA A 204 -48.77 -13.25 23.00
C ALA A 204 -47.39 -12.61 23.22
N ALA A 205 -46.60 -13.37 23.99
CA ALA A 205 -45.36 -13.10 24.71
C ALA A 205 -44.18 -12.45 23.97
N PRO A 206 -43.23 -11.83 24.72
CA PRO A 206 -42.04 -11.20 24.17
C PRO A 206 -41.05 -12.23 23.59
N SER A 207 -40.80 -12.13 22.28
CA SER A 207 -39.81 -12.92 21.54
C SER A 207 -38.49 -12.13 21.41
N SER A 208 -37.43 -12.71 21.93
CA SER A 208 -36.05 -12.21 21.89
C SER A 208 -35.42 -12.40 20.51
N ALA A 209 -35.53 -11.41 19.63
CA ALA A 209 -34.81 -11.40 18.35
C ALA A 209 -33.47 -10.66 18.49
N SER A 210 -32.38 -11.43 18.50
CA SER A 210 -31.01 -10.93 18.45
C SER A 210 -30.67 -10.41 17.05
N ALA A 211 -30.40 -9.10 16.93
CA ALA A 211 -29.90 -8.49 15.71
C ALA A 211 -28.47 -8.97 15.36
N PRO A 212 -28.12 -9.11 14.07
CA PRO A 212 -26.76 -9.41 13.64
C PRO A 212 -25.85 -8.20 13.90
N ARG A 213 -24.86 -8.37 14.78
CA ARG A 213 -23.82 -7.38 15.06
C ARG A 213 -22.95 -7.17 13.81
N ALA A 214 -23.11 -6.02 13.16
CA ALA A 214 -22.22 -5.57 12.11
C ALA A 214 -20.80 -5.37 12.69
N HIS A 215 -19.86 -6.22 12.28
CA HIS A 215 -18.44 -6.07 12.53
C HIS A 215 -17.89 -4.88 11.72
N MET A 216 -18.13 -3.65 12.20
CA MET A 216 -17.64 -2.42 11.55
C MET A 216 -16.97 -1.46 12.56
N ALA A 217 -16.40 -1.99 13.64
CA ALA A 217 -15.72 -1.20 14.66
C ALA A 217 -14.18 -1.13 14.50
N TRP A 218 -13.58 -1.86 13.55
CA TRP A 218 -12.11 -1.96 13.46
C TRP A 218 -11.42 -0.88 12.59
N ALA A 219 -12.15 -0.19 11.72
CA ALA A 219 -11.53 0.80 10.83
C ALA A 219 -11.30 2.19 11.48
N GLY A 220 -12.03 2.52 12.56
CA GLY A 220 -11.96 3.83 13.22
C GLY A 220 -10.79 3.99 14.20
N CYS A 221 -10.29 2.91 14.80
CA CYS A 221 -9.24 3.01 15.83
C CYS A 221 -7.82 3.18 15.25
N LEU A 222 -7.59 2.82 13.99
CA LEU A 222 -6.24 2.91 13.40
C LEU A 222 -5.86 4.33 12.96
N LEU A 223 -6.83 5.22 12.74
CA LEU A 223 -6.60 6.62 12.39
C LEU A 223 -6.33 7.51 13.62
N ALA A 224 -6.79 7.12 14.80
CA ALA A 224 -6.58 7.90 16.03
C ALA A 224 -5.15 7.79 16.59
N SER A 225 -4.42 6.70 16.30
CA SER A 225 -3.05 6.50 16.81
C SER A 225 -1.95 7.22 16.02
N LEU A 226 -2.25 7.76 14.83
CA LEU A 226 -1.26 8.41 13.97
C LEU A 226 -1.18 9.94 14.12
N VAL A 227 -2.06 10.55 14.91
CA VAL A 227 -2.11 12.01 15.13
C VAL A 227 -1.44 12.43 16.45
N GLY A 228 -0.97 11.48 17.27
CA GLY A 228 -0.45 11.74 18.62
C GLY A 228 1.06 12.02 18.76
N CYS A 229 1.85 11.99 17.68
CA CYS A 229 3.27 12.39 17.74
C CYS A 229 3.41 13.86 17.33
N GLU A 230 2.94 14.76 18.20
CA GLU A 230 3.46 16.13 18.21
C GLU A 230 4.83 16.17 18.88
N TYR A 231 5.71 16.97 18.29
CA TYR A 231 7.11 17.18 18.63
C TYR A 231 7.35 17.44 20.12
N ALA A 232 8.23 16.65 20.72
CA ALA A 232 9.03 16.98 21.89
C ALA A 232 10.47 16.54 21.63
#